data_AF-A0A7J7N790-F1
#
_entry.id   AF-A0A7J7N790-F1
#
_cell.length_a   1.000
_cell.length_b   1.000
_cell.length_c   1.000
_cell.angle_alpha   90.00
_cell.angle_beta   90.00
_cell.angle_gamma   90.00
#
_symmetry.space_group_name_H-M   'P 1'
#
loop_
_entity.id
_entity.type
_entity.pdbx_description
1 polymer ?
#
loop_
_entity_poly.entity_id
_entity_poly.type
_entity_poly.pdbx_seq_one_letter_code
_entity_poly.pdbx_strand_id
1 'polypeptide(L)'
;HPELTVTSEERIFDAILLWGAHTNGLCGWQAVDAYVMSSTPDLIFGDRFLLLNTLLPLVCFPLMPLDLLKKFCMLRLEKNILSIQIPVIEQLVTEAIEYLDTRMQQGNN
;
A
#
# COMPACT_ATOMS: atom_id res chain seq x y z
N HIS A 1 -4.29 -24.00 17.81
CA HIS A 1 -4.24 -23.87 16.35
C HIS A 1 -3.14 -22.88 15.98
N PRO A 2 -1.94 -23.35 15.65
CA PRO A 2 -0.76 -22.53 15.35
C PRO A 2 -0.68 -22.18 13.84
N GLU A 3 -1.81 -21.83 13.23
CA GLU A 3 -1.89 -21.41 11.81
C GLU A 3 -2.25 -19.93 11.66
N LEU A 4 -1.88 -19.10 12.64
CA LEU A 4 -1.65 -17.69 12.38
C LEU A 4 -0.30 -17.60 11.64
N THR A 5 -0.26 -18.07 10.39
CA THR A 5 0.85 -17.80 9.49
C THR A 5 1.02 -16.29 9.47
N VAL A 6 2.16 -15.84 9.99
CA VAL A 6 2.72 -14.49 9.94
C VAL A 6 2.24 -13.79 8.66
N THR A 7 1.16 -13.02 8.77
CA THR A 7 0.71 -12.18 7.66
C THR A 7 1.68 -11.02 7.63
N SER A 8 2.59 -11.00 6.66
CA SER A 8 3.38 -9.80 6.40
C SER A 8 2.41 -8.65 6.10
N GLU A 9 2.70 -7.45 6.59
CA GLU A 9 1.87 -6.25 6.35
C GLU A 9 1.59 -6.01 4.87
N GLU A 10 2.51 -6.42 3.99
CA GLU A 10 2.34 -6.47 2.54
C GLU A 10 1.09 -7.26 2.11
N ARG A 11 0.84 -8.44 2.70
CA ARG A 11 -0.34 -9.26 2.37
C ARG A 11 -1.64 -8.63 2.86
N ILE A 12 -1.59 -7.91 3.98
CA ILE A 12 -2.75 -7.17 4.52
C ILE A 12 -3.07 -6.01 3.58
N PHE A 13 -2.06 -5.26 3.14
CA PHE A 13 -2.20 -4.20 2.15
C PHE A 13 -2.79 -4.71 0.83
N ASP A 14 -2.25 -5.81 0.29
CA ASP A 14 -2.77 -6.46 -0.91
C ASP A 14 -4.24 -6.84 -0.77
N ALA A 15 -4.60 -7.46 0.36
CA ALA A 15 -5.98 -7.87 0.63
C ALA A 15 -6.94 -6.68 0.68
N ILE A 16 -6.53 -5.56 1.31
CA ILE A 16 -7.33 -4.33 1.38
C ILE A 16 -7.55 -3.76 -0.03
N LEU A 17 -6.51 -3.68 -0.85
CA LEU A 17 -6.62 -3.15 -2.22
C LEU A 17 -7.46 -4.04 -3.13
N LEU A 18 -7.26 -5.36 -3.08
CA LEU A 18 -8.04 -6.32 -3.86
C LEU A 18 -9.52 -6.32 -3.47
N TRP A 19 -9.80 -6.27 -2.16
CA TRP A 19 -11.16 -6.12 -1.65
C TRP A 19 -11.79 -4.81 -2.11
N GLY A 20 -11.04 -3.71 -2.06
CA GLY A 20 -11.49 -2.41 -2.55
C GLY A 20 -11.86 -2.47 -4.03
N ALA A 21 -10.96 -3.01 -4.86
CA ALA A 21 -11.11 -3.02 -6.32
C ALA A 21 -12.15 -4.02 -6.83
N HIS A 22 -12.77 -4.84 -5.96
CA HIS A 22 -13.76 -5.85 -6.31
C HIS A 22 -13.30 -6.84 -7.40
N THR A 23 -11.99 -7.09 -7.49
CA THR A 23 -11.39 -7.88 -8.58
C THR A 23 -11.07 -9.29 -8.11
N ASN A 24 -11.87 -10.27 -8.55
CA ASN A 24 -11.71 -11.68 -8.19
C ASN A 24 -10.61 -12.42 -9.00
N GLY A 25 -9.57 -11.73 -9.45
CA GLY A 25 -8.51 -12.34 -10.27
C GLY A 25 -7.19 -11.58 -10.34
N LEU A 26 -7.09 -10.42 -9.68
CA LEU A 26 -5.83 -9.71 -9.56
C LEU A 26 -5.04 -10.32 -8.39
N CYS A 27 -3.73 -10.42 -8.56
CA CYS A 27 -2.81 -10.90 -7.53
C CYS A 27 -1.83 -9.78 -7.20
N GLY A 28 -1.88 -9.32 -5.95
CA GLY A 28 -1.00 -8.26 -5.45
C GLY A 28 -1.41 -6.86 -5.90
N TRP A 29 -0.89 -5.88 -5.18
CA TRP A 29 -1.15 -4.46 -5.41
C TRP A 29 -0.68 -3.97 -6.79
N GLN A 30 0.33 -4.59 -7.40
CA GLN A 30 0.83 -4.21 -8.72
C GLN A 30 -0.22 -4.43 -9.82
N ALA A 31 -1.03 -5.49 -9.67
CA ALA A 31 -2.10 -5.78 -10.59
C ALA A 31 -3.25 -4.77 -10.44
N VAL A 32 -3.53 -4.33 -9.20
CA VAL A 32 -4.49 -3.24 -8.91
C VAL A 32 -3.96 -1.91 -9.46
N ASP A 33 -2.68 -1.62 -9.32
CA ASP A 33 -2.02 -0.43 -9.87
C ASP A 33 -2.15 -0.35 -11.40
N ALA A 34 -1.84 -1.43 -12.11
CA ALA A 34 -2.03 -1.52 -13.55
C ALA A 34 -3.51 -1.40 -13.97
N TYR A 35 -4.44 -1.95 -13.17
CA TYR A 35 -5.87 -1.82 -13.41
C TYR A 35 -6.35 -0.37 -13.24
N VAL A 36 -5.89 0.29 -12.18
CA VAL A 36 -6.08 1.70 -11.88
C VAL A 36 -5.42 2.60 -12.94
N MET A 37 -4.38 2.15 -13.64
CA MET A 37 -3.86 2.92 -14.77
C MET A 37 -4.83 3.02 -15.95
N SER A 38 -5.73 2.04 -16.09
CA SER A 38 -6.66 1.92 -17.23
C SER A 38 -8.06 2.49 -16.97
N SER A 39 -8.36 2.93 -15.74
CA SER A 39 -9.69 3.42 -15.32
C SER A 39 -9.60 4.36 -14.11
N THR A 40 -10.67 5.08 -13.78
CA THR A 40 -10.63 5.96 -12.60
C THR A 40 -10.88 5.18 -11.30
N PRO A 41 -10.14 5.46 -10.22
CA PRO A 41 -10.33 4.92 -8.89
C PRO A 41 -11.76 4.98 -8.35
N ASP A 42 -12.52 6.04 -8.62
CA ASP A 42 -13.95 6.08 -8.26
C ASP A 42 -14.76 4.98 -8.95
N LEU A 43 -14.41 4.61 -10.18
CA LEU A 43 -15.06 3.52 -10.92
C LEU A 43 -14.62 2.13 -10.43
N ILE A 44 -13.36 2.02 -9.98
CA ILE A 44 -12.77 0.75 -9.54
C ILE A 44 -13.17 0.42 -8.10
N PHE A 45 -13.10 1.40 -7.21
CA PHE A 45 -13.33 1.24 -5.79
C PHE A 45 -14.77 1.64 -5.39
N GLY A 46 -15.42 2.52 -6.15
CA GLY A 46 -16.79 2.97 -5.88
C GLY A 46 -16.95 3.46 -4.45
N ASP A 47 -18.03 3.03 -3.81
CA ASP A 47 -18.34 3.36 -2.41
C ASP A 47 -17.29 2.85 -1.41
N ARG A 48 -16.45 1.88 -1.80
CA ARG A 48 -15.37 1.34 -0.95
C ARG A 48 -14.15 2.24 -0.89
N PHE A 49 -14.05 3.21 -1.80
CA PHE A 49 -12.94 4.15 -1.82
C PHE A 49 -12.80 4.91 -0.50
N LEU A 50 -13.91 5.33 0.10
CA LEU A 50 -13.90 5.99 1.41
C LEU A 50 -13.43 5.03 2.53
N LEU A 51 -13.80 3.75 2.45
CA LEU A 51 -13.38 2.73 3.40
C LEU A 51 -11.89 2.42 3.28
N LEU A 52 -11.31 2.49 2.08
CA LEU A 52 -9.86 2.36 1.90
C LEU A 52 -9.09 3.41 2.70
N ASN A 53 -9.56 4.66 2.69
CA ASN A 53 -8.93 5.73 3.49
C ASN A 53 -8.96 5.46 5.00
N THR A 54 -9.87 4.60 5.46
CA THR A 54 -9.97 4.18 6.86
C THR A 54 -9.18 2.90 7.16
N LEU A 55 -9.09 1.98 6.20
CA LEU A 55 -8.45 0.67 6.37
C LEU A 55 -6.93 0.72 6.15
N LEU A 56 -6.46 1.52 5.19
CA LEU A 56 -5.04 1.62 4.86
C LEU A 56 -4.16 2.06 6.05
N PRO A 57 -4.57 3.04 6.89
CA PRO A 57 -3.82 3.41 8.08
C PRO A 57 -3.68 2.30 9.14
N LEU A 58 -4.47 1.23 9.06
CA LEU A 58 -4.37 0.09 9.99
C LEU A 58 -3.23 -0.86 9.63
N VAL A 59 -2.66 -0.73 8.43
CA VAL A 59 -1.50 -1.52 8.00
C VAL A 59 -0.24 -0.89 8.59
N CYS A 60 0.60 -1.69 9.22
CA CYS A 60 1.86 -1.22 9.80
C CYS A 60 2.94 -1.09 8.72
N PHE A 61 2.87 -0.07 7.87
CA PHE A 61 3.85 0.20 6.79
C PHE A 61 5.33 0.09 7.23
N PRO A 62 5.75 0.55 8.42
CA PRO A 62 7.13 0.38 8.88
C PRO A 62 7.60 -1.08 9.04
N LEU A 63 6.70 -2.06 9.12
CA LEU A 63 7.05 -3.49 9.17
C LEU A 63 7.13 -4.12 7.78
N MET A 64 6.77 -3.38 6.72
CA MET A 64 6.98 -3.85 5.35
C MET A 64 8.46 -3.80 4.96
N PRO A 65 8.92 -4.66 4.03
CA PRO A 65 10.28 -4.60 3.53
C PRO A 65 10.60 -3.23 2.92
N LEU A 66 11.77 -2.67 3.24
CA LEU A 66 12.20 -1.36 2.72
C LEU A 66 12.24 -1.33 1.18
N ASP A 67 12.63 -2.42 0.54
CA ASP A 67 12.63 -2.54 -0.93
C ASP A 67 11.22 -2.41 -1.52
N LEU A 68 10.20 -2.87 -0.79
CA LEU A 68 8.80 -2.71 -1.17
C LEU A 68 8.36 -1.25 -1.03
N LEU A 69 8.66 -0.62 0.11
CA LEU A 69 8.36 0.79 0.37
C LEU A 69 9.04 1.71 -0.67
N LYS A 70 10.29 1.43 -1.03
CA LYS A 70 11.01 2.15 -2.09
C LYS A 70 10.38 1.95 -3.47
N LYS A 71 9.85 0.76 -3.78
CA LYS A 71 9.09 0.53 -5.02
C LYS A 71 7.82 1.39 -5.07
N PHE A 72 7.07 1.48 -3.97
CA PHE A 72 5.92 2.40 -3.88
C PHE A 72 6.33 3.86 -4.11
N CYS A 73 7.45 4.27 -3.50
CA CYS A 73 8.00 5.61 -3.68
C CYS A 73 8.51 5.88 -5.12
N MET A 74 9.07 4.86 -5.80
CA MET A 74 9.47 4.98 -7.21
C MET A 74 8.27 5.08 -8.16
N LEU A 75 7.23 4.29 -7.98
CA LEU A 75 6.01 4.39 -8.79
C LEU A 75 5.34 5.77 -8.64
N ARG A 76 5.49 6.41 -7.48
CA ARG A 76 5.09 7.81 -7.26
C ARG A 76 5.87 8.80 -8.14
N LEU A 77 7.18 8.65 -8.29
CA LEU A 77 8.00 9.53 -9.15
C LEU A 77 7.59 9.46 -10.62
N GLU A 78 7.05 8.32 -11.04
CA GLU A 78 6.51 8.11 -12.38
C GLU A 78 5.09 8.67 -12.56
N LYS A 79 4.53 9.37 -11.57
CA LYS A 79 3.13 9.87 -11.54
C LYS A 79 2.10 8.75 -11.70
N ASN A 80 2.36 7.59 -11.10
CA ASN A 80 1.44 6.48 -11.19
C ASN A 80 0.13 6.75 -10.42
N ILE A 81 -0.97 6.22 -10.94
CA ILE A 81 -2.33 6.67 -10.67
C ILE A 81 -2.75 6.34 -9.23
N LEU A 82 -2.21 5.29 -8.60
CA LEU A 82 -2.43 5.01 -7.17
C LEU A 82 -1.95 6.14 -6.25
N SER A 83 -0.78 6.75 -6.52
CA SER A 83 -0.25 7.83 -5.69
C SER A 83 -1.00 9.14 -5.88
N ILE A 84 -1.52 9.39 -7.08
CA ILE A 84 -2.28 10.62 -7.38
C ILE A 84 -3.69 10.52 -6.80
N GLN A 85 -4.25 9.32 -6.74
CA GLN A 85 -5.64 9.13 -6.40
C GLN A 85 -5.86 8.67 -4.96
N ILE A 86 -4.85 8.10 -4.28
CA ILE A 86 -4.97 7.68 -2.87
C ILE A 86 -3.87 8.37 -2.02
N PRO A 87 -4.06 9.65 -1.66
CA PRO A 87 -3.05 10.43 -0.93
C PRO A 87 -2.65 9.81 0.42
N VAL A 88 -3.54 9.04 1.05
CA VAL A 88 -3.24 8.39 2.33
C VAL A 88 -2.11 7.36 2.20
N ILE A 89 -1.99 6.66 1.05
CA ILE A 89 -0.90 5.69 0.84
C ILE A 89 0.44 6.44 0.76
N GLU A 90 0.47 7.58 0.07
CA GLU A 90 1.67 8.40 -0.06
C GLU A 90 2.18 8.86 1.31
N GLN A 91 1.27 9.35 2.15
CA GLN A 91 1.61 9.78 3.51
C GLN A 91 2.19 8.60 4.31
N LEU A 92 1.50 7.45 4.33
CA LEU A 92 1.90 6.27 5.10
C LEU A 92 3.25 5.70 4.67
N VAL A 93 3.52 5.64 3.35
CA VAL A 93 4.81 5.17 2.82
C VAL A 93 5.94 6.14 3.16
N THR A 94 5.69 7.45 3.06
CA THR A 94 6.70 8.47 3.37
C THR A 94 7.07 8.41 4.85
N GLU A 95 6.07 8.40 5.74
CA GLU A 95 6.28 8.29 7.19
C GLU A 95 7.02 7.00 7.56
N ALA A 96 6.70 5.89 6.90
CA ALA A 96 7.37 4.61 7.15
C ALA A 96 8.85 4.62 6.74
N ILE A 97 9.18 5.21 5.58
CA ILE A 97 10.57 5.33 5.14
C ILE A 97 11.36 6.24 6.09
N GLU A 98 10.81 7.40 6.47
CA GLU A 98 11.44 8.32 7.41
C GLU A 98 11.67 7.68 8.79
N TYR A 99 10.68 6.92 9.28
CA TYR A 99 10.79 6.16 10.51
C TYR A 99 11.90 5.08 10.44
N LEU A 100 12.01 4.39 9.31
CA LEU A 100 13.06 3.38 9.13
C LEU A 100 14.45 4.01 9.01
N ASP A 101 14.59 5.12 8.28
CA ASP A 101 15.86 5.84 8.16
C ASP A 101 16.33 6.39 9.51
N THR A 102 15.43 6.98 10.32
CA THR A 102 15.76 7.46 11.67
C THR A 102 16.16 6.34 12.63
N ARG A 103 15.49 5.17 12.55
CA ARG A 103 15.88 3.96 13.30
C ARG A 103 17.25 3.44 12.90
N MET A 104 17.59 3.47 11.61
CA MET A 104 18.92 3.05 11.13
C MET A 104 20.03 3.98 11.63
N GLN A 105 19.77 5.28 11.76
CA GLN A 105 20.76 6.22 12.31
C GLN A 105 20.96 6.09 13.82
N GLN A 106 19.93 5.67 14.57
CA GLN A 106 20.03 5.45 16.01
C GLN A 106 20.72 4.14 16.41
N GLY A 107 20.76 3.14 15.52
CA GLY A 107 21.46 1.86 15.77
C GLY A 107 22.97 1.89 15.51
N ASN A 108 23.51 3.02 15.05
CA ASN A 108 24.92 3.20 14.64
C ASN A 108 25.72 4.11 15.59
N ASN A 109 25.21 4.37 16.79
CA ASN A 109 25.79 5.25 17.81
C ASN A 109 25.84 4.54 19.17
#